data_AF-A0A1H4IBM3-F1
#
_entry.id   AF-A0A1H4IBM3-F1
#
_cell.length_a   1.000
_cell.length_b   1.000
_cell.length_c   1.000
_cell.angle_alpha   90.00
_cell.angle_beta   90.00
_cell.angle_gamma   90.00
#
_symmetry.space_group_name_H-M   'P 1'
#
loop_
_entity.id
_entity.type
_entity.pdbx_description
1 polymer ?
#
loop_
_entity_poly.entity_id
_entity_poly.type
_entity_poly.pdbx_seq_one_letter_code
_entity_poly.pdbx_strand_id
1 'polypeptide(L)'
;MVNARTYPLWQQLVATEGLPDEALPVVIEALCTTSRAFYGVDNRGEEWRKKAFAAALPVLLQRAADPALRRRVLEQADDKQVADLADQGVVTAADLPVILHTHRPTPDLIIGLARHPGQVDDAISLLPHLHSTELERVVDDWNPNRYHVDPEPFRPCPRPSSTRCWSTPSLRSPASCKTPVSTRDGRSPNIPTWLFPSSSARAHPGTSSPPAPTGGPPWSNTPPSAPPPSTSCWITPNWRHTAPAWRPRPATISPAARRTPRPNRRNLRQHSAPICCGPVCPPCACRRAGLPKPSVTARHRLHRMAERVRYNPSVMDVAAKQLHAAADECVRRGRLLTPPRTPKNEHRNTITTVAEDLAQLSANPKHLAEACALLTTLEQPTVVSAPPSPRLSRITEGTDLLSPVRLLERNSQHRRIAALLALAGNPHTPRTAVTETLPALHPLELSWIGHQSHAPDWLHTAAAALAPADDTETVLRLLTDDELDRHPDPCAVLQSWLDAPETDGLWTSSDVYRAILNSRHHTLHHLRQLPADEVLTRTEPHIALPHLLTQCGTQPERWHALLKALDYGPTDEKITFGQLLDTLSSQPEPIAPA
;
A
#
# COMPACT_ATOMS: atom_id res chain seq x y z
N MET A 1 -13.04 -1.70 -26.29
CA MET A 1 -13.17 -0.71 -25.21
C MET A 1 -11.83 -0.65 -24.49
N VAL A 2 -11.61 0.23 -23.50
CA VAL A 2 -10.33 0.25 -22.77
C VAL A 2 -10.59 0.16 -21.26
N ASN A 3 -9.76 -0.64 -20.59
CA ASN A 3 -9.78 -0.74 -19.13
C ASN A 3 -9.31 0.60 -18.53
N ALA A 4 -10.16 1.20 -17.69
CA ALA A 4 -9.90 2.49 -17.06
C ALA A 4 -8.54 2.59 -16.37
N ARG A 5 -8.04 1.47 -15.82
CA ARG A 5 -6.79 1.44 -15.07
C ARG A 5 -5.55 1.56 -15.95
N THR A 6 -5.65 1.37 -17.26
CA THR A 6 -4.50 1.42 -18.19
C THR A 6 -4.28 2.81 -18.81
N TYR A 7 -5.18 3.78 -18.61
CA TYR A 7 -4.97 5.15 -19.12
C TYR A 7 -3.66 5.81 -18.67
N PRO A 8 -3.19 5.66 -17.41
CA PRO A 8 -1.87 6.15 -17.01
C PRO A 8 -0.72 5.55 -17.82
N LEU A 9 -0.81 4.25 -18.17
CA LEU A 9 0.19 3.59 -19.04
C LEU A 9 0.20 4.24 -20.43
N TRP A 10 -0.97 4.41 -21.05
CA TRP A 10 -1.07 5.04 -22.37
C TRP A 10 -0.57 6.47 -22.38
N GLN A 11 -0.86 7.24 -21.33
CA GLN A 11 -0.32 8.59 -21.15
C GLN A 11 1.22 8.59 -21.10
N GLN A 12 1.82 7.65 -20.35
CA GLN A 12 3.28 7.59 -20.25
C GLN A 12 3.94 7.07 -21.52
N LEU A 13 3.30 6.16 -22.26
CA LEU A 13 3.77 5.74 -23.59
C LEU A 13 3.93 6.94 -24.52
N VAL A 14 2.95 7.85 -24.57
CA VAL A 14 3.04 9.08 -25.38
C VAL A 14 4.23 9.94 -24.97
N ALA A 15 4.44 10.11 -23.67
CA ALA A 15 5.50 10.95 -23.12
C ALA A 15 6.90 10.34 -23.27
N THR A 16 7.01 9.06 -23.63
CA THR A 16 8.29 8.37 -23.79
C THR A 16 8.88 8.67 -25.16
N GLU A 17 10.11 9.22 -25.18
CA GLU A 17 10.83 9.58 -26.42
C GLU A 17 11.05 8.37 -27.36
N GLY A 18 11.15 7.16 -26.80
CA GLY A 18 11.37 5.91 -27.54
C GLY A 18 10.13 5.25 -28.14
N LEU A 19 8.94 5.84 -28.01
CA LEU A 19 7.74 5.30 -28.66
C LEU A 19 7.89 5.46 -30.19
N PRO A 20 7.71 4.42 -31.01
CA PRO A 20 7.78 4.55 -32.47
C PRO A 20 6.52 5.20 -33.04
N ASP A 21 6.65 5.89 -34.18
CA ASP A 21 5.52 6.60 -34.79
C ASP A 21 4.43 5.64 -35.30
N GLU A 22 4.80 4.39 -35.63
CA GLU A 22 3.87 3.32 -35.98
C GLU A 22 2.96 2.91 -34.81
N ALA A 23 3.34 3.19 -33.56
CA ALA A 23 2.53 2.93 -32.38
C ALA A 23 1.51 4.04 -32.10
N LEU A 24 1.76 5.26 -32.60
CA LEU A 24 0.99 6.46 -32.28
C LEU A 24 -0.51 6.31 -32.59
N PRO A 25 -0.95 5.73 -33.74
CA PRO A 25 -2.36 5.51 -34.02
C PRO A 25 -3.08 4.69 -32.95
N VAL A 26 -2.43 3.63 -32.45
CA VAL A 26 -3.00 2.73 -31.43
C VAL A 26 -3.09 3.41 -30.08
N VAL A 27 -2.07 4.19 -29.72
CA VAL A 27 -2.07 4.94 -28.45
C VAL A 27 -3.16 6.02 -28.46
N ILE A 28 -3.33 6.73 -29.59
CA ILE A 28 -4.43 7.68 -29.79
C ILE A 28 -5.77 6.94 -29.69
N GLU A 29 -5.92 5.80 -30.37
CA GLU A 29 -7.13 4.99 -30.28
C GLU A 29 -7.45 4.60 -28.83
N ALA A 30 -6.45 4.16 -28.07
CA ALA A 30 -6.60 3.77 -26.68
C ALA A 30 -7.10 4.93 -25.80
N LEU A 31 -6.47 6.11 -25.91
CA LEU A 31 -6.82 7.30 -25.11
C LEU A 31 -8.19 7.91 -25.51
N CYS A 32 -8.55 7.81 -26.80
CA CYS A 32 -9.82 8.31 -27.31
C CYS A 32 -10.99 7.35 -27.08
N THR A 33 -10.72 6.04 -26.90
CA THR A 33 -11.77 5.06 -26.62
C THR A 33 -12.35 5.27 -25.23
N THR A 34 -13.67 5.36 -25.13
CA THR A 34 -14.40 5.55 -23.87
C THR A 34 -14.12 4.44 -22.87
N SER A 35 -14.04 4.80 -21.58
CA SER A 35 -13.84 3.84 -20.50
C SER A 35 -15.04 2.91 -20.36
N ARG A 36 -14.79 1.64 -20.04
CA ARG A 36 -15.85 0.72 -19.60
C ARG A 36 -16.43 1.21 -18.27
N ALA A 37 -17.66 1.70 -18.27
CA ALA A 37 -18.39 1.94 -17.02
C ALA A 37 -18.89 0.60 -16.47
N PHE A 38 -18.45 0.22 -15.27
CA PHE A 38 -19.04 -0.90 -14.56
C PHE A 38 -20.40 -0.47 -14.01
N TYR A 39 -21.44 -1.23 -14.33
CA TYR A 39 -22.84 -0.91 -14.01
C TYR A 39 -23.01 -0.36 -12.58
N GLY A 40 -23.37 0.92 -12.48
CA GLY A 40 -23.91 1.52 -11.26
C GLY A 40 -22.91 2.17 -10.29
N VAL A 41 -21.64 2.35 -10.64
CA VAL A 41 -20.64 3.03 -9.79
C VAL A 41 -19.92 4.13 -10.60
N ASP A 42 -19.64 5.26 -9.94
CA ASP A 42 -19.02 6.51 -10.42
C ASP A 42 -18.26 6.46 -11.76
N ASN A 43 -18.47 7.50 -12.59
CA ASN A 43 -17.78 7.78 -13.87
C ASN A 43 -16.24 7.99 -13.77
N ARG A 44 -15.59 7.54 -12.69
CA ARG A 44 -14.15 7.71 -12.44
C ARG A 44 -13.28 7.23 -13.59
N GLY A 45 -13.68 6.17 -14.30
CA GLY A 45 -12.91 5.69 -15.45
C GLY A 45 -12.87 6.69 -16.60
N GLU A 46 -13.98 7.39 -16.85
CA GLU A 46 -14.05 8.45 -17.84
C GLU A 46 -13.30 9.71 -17.37
N GLU A 47 -13.33 10.02 -16.07
CA GLU A 47 -12.49 11.07 -15.49
C GLU A 47 -11.00 10.77 -15.65
N TRP A 48 -10.58 9.52 -15.41
CA TRP A 48 -9.20 9.07 -15.63
C TRP A 48 -8.80 9.16 -17.10
N ARG A 49 -9.68 8.73 -18.01
CA ARG A 49 -9.47 8.90 -19.45
C ARG A 49 -9.25 10.37 -19.82
N LYS A 50 -10.17 11.26 -19.42
CA LYS A 50 -10.08 12.69 -19.72
C LYS A 50 -8.81 13.31 -19.16
N LYS A 51 -8.43 12.95 -17.93
CA LYS A 51 -7.19 13.44 -17.30
C LYS A 51 -5.94 12.95 -18.03
N ALA A 52 -5.88 11.67 -18.37
CA ALA A 52 -4.76 11.08 -19.10
C ALA A 52 -4.63 11.66 -20.51
N PHE A 53 -5.76 11.80 -21.22
CA PHE A 53 -5.82 12.42 -22.53
C PHE A 53 -5.36 13.88 -22.48
N ALA A 54 -5.90 14.68 -21.56
CA ALA A 54 -5.50 16.09 -21.37
C ALA A 54 -3.99 16.24 -21.18
N ALA A 55 -3.38 15.38 -20.36
CA ALA A 55 -1.96 15.43 -20.07
C ALA A 55 -1.09 14.96 -21.26
N ALA A 56 -1.58 14.03 -22.07
CA ALA A 56 -0.89 13.53 -23.27
C ALA A 56 -1.06 14.46 -24.48
N LEU A 57 -2.07 15.32 -24.47
CA LEU A 57 -2.55 16.06 -25.64
C LEU A 57 -1.48 16.94 -26.33
N PRO A 58 -0.67 17.75 -25.62
CA PRO A 58 0.36 18.56 -26.28
C PRO A 58 1.39 17.70 -27.03
N VAL A 59 1.81 16.60 -26.41
CA VAL A 59 2.80 15.68 -26.98
C VAL A 59 2.21 14.91 -28.17
N LEU A 60 0.95 14.46 -28.08
CA LEU A 60 0.26 13.82 -29.21
C LEU A 60 0.21 14.73 -30.43
N LEU A 61 -0.15 16.00 -30.25
CA LEU A 61 -0.24 16.96 -31.35
C LEU A 61 1.11 17.29 -31.95
N GLN A 62 2.16 17.43 -31.14
CA GLN A 62 3.52 17.65 -31.64
C GLN A 62 4.05 16.48 -32.46
N ARG A 63 3.66 15.25 -32.10
CA ARG A 63 4.11 14.02 -32.77
C ARG A 63 3.26 13.60 -33.96
N ALA A 64 1.98 13.98 -34.00
CA ALA A 64 1.06 13.61 -35.06
C ALA A 64 1.35 14.41 -36.35
N ALA A 65 2.32 13.93 -37.13
CA ALA A 65 2.62 14.47 -38.47
C ALA A 65 1.51 14.17 -39.48
N ASP A 66 0.76 13.08 -39.29
CA ASP A 66 -0.40 12.74 -40.13
C ASP A 66 -1.60 13.66 -39.80
N PRO A 67 -2.11 14.45 -40.77
CA PRO A 67 -3.28 15.29 -40.59
C PRO A 67 -4.53 14.53 -40.13
N ALA A 68 -4.69 13.25 -40.51
CA ALA A 68 -5.83 12.44 -40.11
C ALA A 68 -5.79 12.08 -38.62
N LEU A 69 -4.62 11.71 -38.09
CA LEU A 69 -4.41 11.47 -36.67
C LEU A 69 -4.57 12.75 -35.86
N ARG A 70 -3.98 13.85 -36.35
CA ARG A 70 -4.07 15.17 -35.71
C ARG A 70 -5.53 15.63 -35.61
N ARG A 71 -6.31 15.46 -36.70
CA ARG A 71 -7.76 15.72 -36.70
C ARG A 71 -8.47 14.92 -35.63
N ARG A 72 -8.27 13.60 -35.58
CA ARG A 72 -8.93 12.70 -34.62
C ARG A 72 -8.63 13.08 -33.17
N VAL A 73 -7.42 13.56 -32.88
CA VAL A 73 -7.04 14.05 -31.55
C VAL A 73 -7.79 15.35 -31.21
N LEU A 74 -7.84 16.30 -32.14
CA LEU A 74 -8.54 17.57 -31.93
C LEU A 74 -10.05 17.38 -31.72
N GLU A 75 -10.68 16.48 -32.47
CA GLU A 75 -12.12 16.16 -32.33
C GLU A 75 -12.49 15.61 -30.94
N GLN A 76 -11.53 15.09 -30.18
CA GLN A 76 -11.75 14.52 -28.84
C GLN A 76 -11.38 15.48 -27.71
N ALA A 77 -10.67 16.57 -28.01
CA ALA A 77 -10.34 17.60 -27.04
C ALA A 77 -11.59 18.40 -26.66
N ASP A 78 -11.64 18.93 -25.44
CA ASP A 78 -12.69 19.89 -25.08
C ASP A 78 -12.29 21.34 -25.42
N ASP A 79 -13.27 22.25 -25.47
CA ASP A 79 -13.04 23.65 -25.89
C ASP A 79 -11.96 24.34 -25.04
N LYS A 80 -11.84 23.97 -23.76
CA LYS A 80 -10.83 24.52 -22.86
C LYS A 80 -9.44 24.00 -23.20
N GLN A 81 -9.30 22.69 -23.42
CA GLN A 81 -8.04 22.08 -23.84
C GLN A 81 -7.55 22.66 -25.17
N VAL A 82 -8.44 22.87 -26.14
CA VAL A 82 -8.08 23.48 -27.44
C VAL A 82 -7.59 24.91 -27.24
N ALA A 83 -8.23 25.70 -26.38
CA ALA A 83 -7.78 27.06 -26.05
C ALA A 83 -6.41 27.06 -25.33
N ASP A 84 -6.21 26.18 -24.35
CA ASP A 84 -4.93 26.05 -23.63
C ASP A 84 -3.77 25.63 -24.56
N LEU A 85 -4.05 24.81 -25.59
CA LEU A 85 -3.08 24.42 -26.61
C LEU A 85 -2.78 25.53 -27.62
N ALA A 86 -3.78 26.32 -27.99
CA ALA A 86 -3.59 27.50 -28.82
C ALA A 86 -2.71 28.52 -28.10
N ASP A 87 -2.93 28.72 -26.81
CA ASP A 87 -2.07 29.55 -25.96
C ASP A 87 -0.61 29.07 -25.97
N GLN A 88 -0.38 27.76 -25.93
CA GLN A 88 0.96 27.16 -26.02
C GLN A 88 1.56 27.19 -27.44
N GLY A 89 0.78 27.56 -28.47
CA GLY A 89 1.22 27.57 -29.86
C GLY A 89 1.30 26.17 -30.50
N VAL A 90 0.73 25.15 -29.84
CA VAL A 90 0.68 23.77 -30.35
C VAL A 90 -0.42 23.62 -31.40
N VAL A 91 -1.55 24.30 -31.19
CA VAL A 91 -2.60 24.47 -32.20
C VAL A 91 -2.23 25.63 -33.10
N THR A 92 -2.39 25.44 -34.41
CA THR A 92 -2.03 26.41 -35.43
C THR A 92 -3.22 26.75 -36.32
N ALA A 93 -3.09 27.77 -37.16
CA ALA A 93 -4.09 28.13 -38.17
C ALA A 93 -4.53 26.95 -39.06
N ALA A 94 -3.63 26.01 -39.36
CA ALA A 94 -3.92 24.83 -40.17
C ALA A 94 -4.96 23.89 -39.52
N ASP A 95 -5.13 23.98 -38.20
CA ASP A 95 -6.05 23.14 -37.43
C ASP A 95 -7.45 23.74 -37.32
N LEU A 96 -7.60 25.04 -37.61
CA LEU A 96 -8.86 25.76 -37.45
C LEU A 96 -10.02 25.14 -38.23
N PRO A 97 -9.88 24.67 -39.48
CA PRO A 97 -11.00 24.04 -40.18
C PRO A 97 -11.56 22.82 -39.44
N VAL A 98 -10.70 22.05 -38.77
CA VAL A 98 -11.13 20.90 -37.95
C VAL A 98 -11.77 21.38 -36.66
N ILE A 99 -11.12 22.31 -35.95
CA ILE A 99 -11.61 22.83 -34.68
C ILE A 99 -12.98 23.46 -34.85
N LEU A 100 -13.20 24.26 -35.89
CA LEU A 100 -14.48 24.91 -36.17
C LEU A 100 -15.58 23.94 -36.61
N HIS A 101 -15.21 22.73 -37.04
CA HIS A 101 -16.18 21.70 -37.38
C HIS A 101 -16.80 21.05 -36.14
N THR A 102 -16.02 20.90 -35.05
CA THR A 102 -16.45 20.20 -33.83
C THR A 102 -16.65 21.11 -32.62
N HIS A 103 -15.99 22.27 -32.59
CA HIS A 103 -15.99 23.22 -31.48
C HIS A 103 -16.53 24.57 -31.92
N ARG A 104 -17.20 25.24 -30.99
CA ARG A 104 -17.58 26.65 -31.17
C ARG A 104 -16.35 27.53 -30.88
N PRO A 105 -16.10 28.60 -31.66
CA PRO A 105 -15.08 29.59 -31.31
C PRO A 105 -15.34 30.14 -29.90
N THR A 106 -14.34 30.06 -29.04
CA THR A 106 -14.39 30.63 -27.69
C THR A 106 -13.47 31.86 -27.59
N PRO A 107 -13.75 32.81 -26.69
CA PRO A 107 -12.83 33.91 -26.39
C PRO A 107 -11.41 33.43 -26.08
N ASP A 108 -11.29 32.38 -25.27
CA ASP A 108 -10.01 31.86 -24.81
C ASP A 108 -9.18 31.27 -25.97
N LEU A 109 -9.84 30.62 -26.96
CA LEU A 109 -9.18 30.17 -28.19
C LEU A 109 -8.61 31.33 -28.99
N ILE A 110 -9.40 32.40 -29.20
CA ILE A 110 -8.99 33.57 -29.98
C ILE A 110 -7.83 34.28 -29.29
N ILE A 111 -7.91 34.48 -27.97
CA ILE A 111 -6.84 35.08 -27.18
C ILE A 111 -5.58 34.21 -27.26
N GLY A 112 -5.70 32.88 -27.17
CA GLY A 112 -4.59 31.94 -27.29
C GLY A 112 -3.89 32.05 -28.64
N LEU A 113 -4.63 32.02 -29.75
CA LEU A 113 -4.09 32.19 -31.11
C LEU A 113 -3.41 33.54 -31.28
N ALA A 114 -4.04 34.62 -30.79
CA ALA A 114 -3.53 35.98 -30.93
C ALA A 114 -2.23 36.25 -30.15
N ARG A 115 -1.84 35.38 -29.22
CA ARG A 115 -0.53 35.45 -28.54
C ARG A 115 0.63 35.04 -29.46
N HIS A 116 0.34 34.35 -30.57
CA HIS A 116 1.34 33.92 -31.54
C HIS A 116 1.32 34.84 -32.76
N PRO A 117 2.42 35.59 -33.06
CA PRO A 117 2.42 36.60 -34.12
C PRO A 117 2.00 36.10 -35.50
N GLY A 118 2.31 34.83 -35.81
CA GLY A 118 1.94 34.22 -37.10
C GLY A 118 0.48 33.76 -37.20
N GLN A 119 -0.33 33.93 -36.16
CA GLN A 119 -1.73 33.46 -36.10
C GLN A 119 -2.73 34.58 -35.77
N VAL A 120 -2.28 35.83 -35.70
CA VAL A 120 -3.12 36.99 -35.32
C VAL A 120 -4.23 37.22 -36.35
N ASP A 121 -3.95 37.13 -37.64
CA ASP A 121 -4.94 37.31 -38.70
C ASP A 121 -6.04 36.25 -38.62
N ASP A 122 -5.65 35.00 -38.34
CA ASP A 122 -6.59 33.90 -38.14
C ASP A 122 -7.45 34.14 -36.89
N ALA A 123 -6.86 34.60 -35.79
CA ALA A 123 -7.60 34.97 -34.58
C ALA A 123 -8.64 36.08 -34.85
N ILE A 124 -8.27 37.11 -35.62
CA ILE A 124 -9.17 38.19 -36.05
C ILE A 124 -10.33 37.64 -36.89
N SER A 125 -10.06 36.67 -37.77
CA SER A 125 -11.08 36.05 -38.63
C SER A 125 -12.17 35.31 -37.85
N LEU A 126 -11.90 34.93 -36.59
CA LEU A 126 -12.84 34.23 -35.73
C LEU A 126 -13.78 35.17 -34.97
N LEU A 127 -13.42 36.46 -34.79
CA LEU A 127 -14.23 37.44 -34.05
C LEU A 127 -15.69 37.54 -34.51
N PRO A 128 -16.03 37.50 -35.82
CA PRO A 128 -17.42 37.57 -36.28
C PRO A 128 -18.31 36.43 -35.79
N HIS A 129 -17.73 35.33 -35.30
CA HIS A 129 -18.46 34.16 -34.81
C HIS A 129 -18.78 34.21 -33.31
N LEU A 130 -18.27 35.22 -32.59
CA LEU A 130 -18.54 35.42 -31.17
C LEU A 130 -19.83 36.23 -30.93
N HIS A 131 -20.48 36.00 -29.78
CA HIS A 131 -21.52 36.90 -29.30
C HIS A 131 -20.92 38.20 -28.75
N SER A 132 -21.72 39.26 -28.65
CA SER A 132 -21.25 40.57 -28.17
C SER A 132 -20.62 40.51 -26.78
N THR A 133 -21.21 39.74 -25.86
CA THR A 133 -20.66 39.55 -24.49
C THR A 133 -19.33 38.79 -24.47
N GLU A 134 -19.10 37.92 -25.46
CA GLU A 134 -17.85 37.19 -25.61
C GLU A 134 -16.78 38.07 -26.27
N LEU A 135 -17.18 38.93 -27.19
CA LEU A 135 -16.30 39.93 -27.81
C LEU A 135 -15.78 40.93 -26.77
N GLU A 136 -16.64 41.39 -25.84
CA GLU A 136 -16.22 42.23 -24.71
C GLU A 136 -15.11 41.56 -23.90
N ARG A 137 -15.28 40.27 -23.57
CA ARG A 137 -14.24 39.49 -22.87
C ARG A 137 -12.94 39.39 -23.67
N VAL A 138 -13.02 39.16 -24.98
CA VAL A 138 -11.82 39.18 -25.84
C VAL A 138 -11.14 40.53 -25.78
N VAL A 139 -11.86 41.64 -25.89
CA VAL A 139 -11.27 43.00 -25.84
C VAL A 139 -10.62 43.30 -24.49
N ASP A 140 -11.24 42.86 -23.40
CA ASP A 140 -10.74 43.08 -22.03
C ASP A 140 -9.46 42.26 -21.76
N ASP A 141 -9.44 41.00 -22.18
CA ASP A 141 -8.35 40.05 -21.89
C ASP A 141 -7.22 40.12 -22.94
N TRP A 142 -7.54 40.44 -24.20
CA TRP A 142 -6.57 40.60 -25.29
C TRP A 142 -5.95 42.00 -25.23
N ASN A 143 -4.88 42.13 -24.45
CA ASN A 143 -4.06 43.34 -24.47
C ASN A 143 -2.81 43.15 -25.36
N PRO A 144 -2.84 43.59 -26.64
CA PRO A 144 -1.70 43.43 -27.55
C PRO A 144 -0.41 44.09 -27.03
N ASN A 145 -0.53 45.12 -26.19
CA ASN A 145 0.62 45.81 -25.60
C ASN A 145 1.25 45.05 -24.42
N ARG A 146 0.56 44.05 -23.84
CA ARG A 146 1.14 43.17 -22.79
C ARG A 146 2.02 42.06 -23.35
N TYR A 147 1.85 41.71 -24.62
CA TYR A 147 2.49 40.54 -25.23
C TYR A 147 3.65 40.89 -26.17
N HIS A 148 3.86 42.18 -26.45
CA HIS A 148 5.18 42.64 -26.87
C HIS A 148 6.13 42.51 -25.69
N VAL A 149 6.82 41.37 -25.60
CA VAL A 149 8.08 41.28 -24.88
C VAL A 149 8.95 42.38 -25.47
N ASP A 150 9.28 43.39 -24.66
CA ASP A 150 10.22 44.44 -25.06
C ASP A 150 11.41 43.76 -25.76
N PRO A 151 11.72 44.13 -27.02
CA PRO A 151 12.93 43.63 -27.64
C PRO A 151 14.08 43.99 -26.71
N GLU A 152 14.90 42.99 -26.39
CA GLU A 152 16.17 43.07 -25.66
C GLU A 152 16.69 44.53 -25.59
N PRO A 153 16.98 45.09 -24.38
CA PRO A 153 17.56 46.42 -24.30
C PRO A 153 18.81 46.45 -25.18
N PHE A 154 18.78 47.30 -26.21
CA PHE A 154 19.83 47.45 -27.22
C PHE A 154 21.22 47.23 -26.62
N ARG A 155 21.93 46.20 -27.09
CA ARG A 155 23.37 46.07 -26.79
C ARG A 155 24.06 47.37 -27.23
N PRO A 156 24.85 48.02 -26.36
CA PRO A 156 25.57 49.23 -26.74
C PRO A 156 26.51 48.92 -27.91
N CYS A 157 26.46 49.74 -28.96
CA CYS A 157 27.30 49.60 -30.14
C CYS A 157 28.79 49.48 -29.79
N PRO A 158 29.57 48.63 -30.48
CA PRO A 158 31.01 48.57 -30.29
C PRO A 158 31.64 49.86 -30.81
N ARG A 159 32.45 50.52 -29.96
CA ARG A 159 33.29 51.65 -30.38
C ARG A 159 34.37 51.17 -31.35
N PRO A 160 34.77 51.99 -32.34
CA PRO A 160 35.75 51.61 -33.34
C PRO A 160 37.16 51.48 -32.75
N SER A 161 37.88 50.52 -33.32
CA SER A 161 39.25 50.11 -33.08
C SER A 161 40.26 51.24 -33.24
N SER A 162 41.09 51.44 -32.22
CA SER A 162 42.33 52.21 -32.27
C SER A 162 43.52 51.26 -32.35
N THR A 163 44.15 51.24 -33.52
CA THR A 163 45.40 50.56 -33.87
C THR A 163 46.61 51.31 -33.27
N ARG A 164 47.50 50.61 -32.55
CA ARG A 164 48.97 50.54 -32.79
C ARG A 164 49.75 50.03 -31.56
N CYS A 165 50.22 48.80 -31.69
CA CYS A 165 51.63 48.43 -31.89
C CYS A 165 52.77 48.83 -30.92
N TRP A 166 53.39 47.76 -30.38
CA TRP A 166 54.82 47.43 -30.18
C TRP A 166 55.53 47.91 -28.90
N SER A 167 55.83 46.99 -27.98
CA SER A 167 57.18 46.38 -27.80
C SER A 167 57.34 45.69 -26.43
N THR A 168 57.61 44.38 -26.45
CA THR A 168 58.27 43.57 -25.41
C THR A 168 59.80 43.88 -25.38
N PRO A 169 60.66 43.40 -24.44
CA PRO A 169 60.54 42.13 -23.69
C PRO A 169 61.04 42.07 -22.22
N SER A 170 60.63 40.97 -21.57
CA SER A 170 61.33 40.13 -20.58
C SER A 170 61.70 40.66 -19.18
N LEU A 171 61.17 39.99 -18.14
CA LEU A 171 61.96 39.03 -17.32
C LEU A 171 61.11 38.35 -16.22
N ARG A 172 61.26 37.01 -16.14
CA ARG A 172 61.14 36.10 -14.98
C ARG A 172 59.76 35.73 -14.39
N SER A 173 59.38 34.47 -14.66
CA SER A 173 58.74 33.51 -13.74
C SER A 173 59.73 33.07 -12.62
N PRO A 174 59.37 32.26 -11.59
CA PRO A 174 58.12 31.51 -11.40
C PRO A 174 57.50 31.48 -9.97
N ALA A 175 56.28 30.94 -9.94
CA ALA A 175 55.63 30.09 -8.91
C ALA A 175 56.06 30.15 -7.43
N SER A 176 55.08 30.21 -6.53
CA SER A 176 54.71 29.08 -5.65
C SER A 176 53.83 29.51 -4.47
N CYS A 177 52.85 28.64 -4.21
CA CYS A 177 52.01 28.41 -3.02
C CYS A 177 52.43 29.08 -1.70
N LYS A 178 51.44 29.57 -0.93
CA LYS A 178 50.97 28.93 0.33
C LYS A 178 49.96 29.82 1.08
N THR A 179 48.87 29.19 1.50
CA THR A 179 47.93 29.59 2.54
C THR A 179 48.62 29.71 3.91
N PRO A 180 48.17 30.62 4.80
CA PRO A 180 48.66 30.67 6.16
C PRO A 180 47.88 29.76 7.10
N VAL A 181 48.67 29.10 7.95
CA VAL A 181 48.35 28.35 9.17
C VAL A 181 48.09 29.32 10.33
N SER A 182 47.16 28.98 11.23
CA SER A 182 47.24 29.29 12.66
C SER A 182 46.41 28.25 13.43
N THR A 183 47.04 27.17 13.91
CA THR A 183 47.53 26.94 15.28
C THR A 183 46.47 26.97 16.38
N ARG A 184 46.08 25.78 16.86
CA ARG A 184 46.01 25.50 18.31
C ARG A 184 46.28 24.02 18.61
N ASP A 185 47.36 23.80 19.34
CA ASP A 185 47.79 22.56 20.01
C ASP A 185 46.64 21.96 20.86
N GLY A 186 46.54 20.66 21.13
CA GLY A 186 47.53 19.60 21.18
C GLY A 186 47.34 18.85 22.51
N ARG A 187 46.96 17.57 22.46
CA ARG A 187 47.26 16.53 23.47
C ARG A 187 46.76 15.16 22.99
N SER A 188 47.72 14.26 22.84
CA SER A 188 47.64 12.80 22.65
C SER A 188 48.86 12.23 23.39
N PRO A 189 49.08 10.91 23.56
CA PRO A 189 48.19 9.76 23.32
C PRO A 189 48.18 8.74 24.47
N ASN A 190 47.33 7.71 24.38
CA ASN A 190 47.66 6.34 24.81
C ASN A 190 46.73 5.35 24.08
N ILE A 191 47.32 4.51 23.24
CA ILE A 191 46.72 3.32 22.60
C ILE A 191 47.62 2.14 22.97
N PRO A 192 47.08 0.98 23.38
CA PRO A 192 47.82 -0.27 23.31
C PRO A 192 47.41 -1.10 22.10
N THR A 193 48.44 -1.40 21.33
CA THR A 193 48.60 -2.43 20.30
C THR A 193 48.31 -3.83 20.87
N TRP A 194 47.62 -4.68 20.11
CA TRP A 194 47.70 -6.13 20.29
C TRP A 194 48.03 -6.83 18.97
N LEU A 195 49.11 -7.60 19.03
CA LEU A 195 49.74 -8.38 17.98
C LEU A 195 49.16 -9.81 17.94
N PHE A 196 49.13 -10.38 16.74
CA PHE A 196 49.04 -11.82 16.49
C PHE A 196 50.18 -12.60 17.16
N PRO A 197 49.98 -13.91 17.40
CA PRO A 197 51.07 -14.85 17.25
C PRO A 197 50.75 -15.97 16.25
N SER A 198 51.67 -16.16 15.31
CA SER A 198 51.92 -17.44 14.65
C SER A 198 53.24 -17.98 15.17
N SER A 199 53.31 -19.28 15.50
CA SER A 199 54.56 -20.04 15.49
C SER A 199 54.26 -21.55 15.38
N SER A 200 54.97 -22.16 14.43
CA SER A 200 54.96 -23.58 14.05
C SER A 200 56.09 -24.38 14.72
N ALA A 201 56.09 -25.69 14.44
CA ALA A 201 57.15 -26.73 14.51
C ALA A 201 57.09 -27.64 15.75
N ARG A 202 57.27 -28.98 15.70
CA ARG A 202 57.77 -29.97 14.70
C ARG A 202 57.40 -31.40 15.25
N ALA A 203 56.84 -32.33 14.45
CA ALA A 203 57.46 -33.55 13.83
C ALA A 203 57.84 -34.69 14.83
N HIS A 204 57.61 -36.02 14.66
CA HIS A 204 57.59 -37.03 13.56
C HIS A 204 56.98 -38.40 14.11
N PRO A 205 57.08 -39.60 13.47
CA PRO A 205 56.50 -40.09 12.19
C PRO A 205 55.92 -41.55 12.24
N GLY A 206 55.39 -42.04 11.09
CA GLY A 206 55.24 -43.48 10.72
C GLY A 206 53.81 -44.04 10.82
N THR A 207 53.26 -44.89 9.94
CA THR A 207 53.82 -45.69 8.83
C THR A 207 52.67 -46.27 7.98
N SER A 208 52.88 -46.39 6.66
CA SER A 208 52.43 -47.46 5.72
C SER A 208 50.94 -47.79 5.46
N SER A 209 50.50 -47.54 4.21
CA SER A 209 49.62 -48.42 3.39
C SER A 209 50.42 -49.64 2.85
N PRO A 210 49.93 -50.62 2.03
CA PRO A 210 48.63 -50.83 1.31
C PRO A 210 48.18 -52.34 1.40
N PRO A 211 47.52 -53.05 0.44
CA PRO A 211 46.78 -52.69 -0.81
C PRO A 211 45.38 -53.38 -1.00
N ALA A 212 44.76 -53.08 -2.15
CA ALA A 212 43.52 -53.65 -2.74
C ALA A 212 43.59 -55.18 -3.04
N PRO A 213 42.45 -55.81 -3.40
CA PRO A 213 42.25 -56.14 -4.83
C PRO A 213 40.80 -56.08 -5.39
N THR A 214 40.73 -55.64 -6.65
CA THR A 214 39.97 -56.11 -7.83
C THR A 214 38.75 -57.06 -7.72
N GLY A 215 37.67 -56.68 -8.41
CA GLY A 215 36.71 -57.62 -9.06
C GLY A 215 35.34 -57.01 -9.42
N GLY A 216 35.12 -56.63 -10.69
CA GLY A 216 33.75 -56.47 -11.28
C GLY A 216 33.26 -57.81 -11.88
N PRO A 217 32.22 -57.89 -12.77
CA PRO A 217 31.39 -56.85 -13.41
C PRO A 217 29.86 -57.22 -13.44
N PRO A 218 29.05 -57.01 -14.52
CA PRO A 218 28.14 -55.87 -14.70
C PRO A 218 26.66 -56.27 -14.94
N TRP A 219 25.68 -55.40 -14.63
CA TRP A 219 24.33 -55.50 -15.21
C TRP A 219 23.77 -54.13 -15.63
N SER A 220 23.01 -54.20 -16.70
CA SER A 220 22.67 -53.21 -17.71
C SER A 220 21.36 -52.46 -17.48
N ASN A 221 21.34 -51.24 -18.01
CA ASN A 221 20.22 -50.43 -18.51
C ASN A 221 18.84 -51.09 -18.63
N THR A 222 17.81 -50.49 -18.02
CA THR A 222 16.45 -50.37 -18.61
C THR A 222 15.70 -49.19 -17.97
N PRO A 223 15.07 -48.28 -18.74
CA PRO A 223 14.25 -47.18 -18.22
C PRO A 223 12.80 -47.64 -17.94
N PRO A 224 12.06 -46.98 -17.03
CA PRO A 224 10.66 -47.31 -16.76
C PRO A 224 9.72 -46.76 -17.84
N SER A 225 8.81 -47.64 -18.25
CA SER A 225 7.79 -47.47 -19.28
C SER A 225 6.78 -46.35 -19.01
N ALA A 226 6.29 -45.80 -20.12
CA ALA A 226 5.20 -44.84 -20.23
C ALA A 226 3.86 -45.35 -19.63
N PRO A 227 2.99 -44.45 -19.14
CA PRO A 227 1.62 -44.78 -18.77
C PRO A 227 0.72 -44.97 -20.02
N PRO A 228 -0.35 -45.79 -19.92
CA PRO A 228 -1.23 -46.13 -21.05
C PRO A 228 -2.18 -44.98 -21.44
N PRO A 229 -2.70 -44.99 -22.69
CA PRO A 229 -3.56 -43.94 -23.22
C PRO A 229 -4.97 -44.02 -22.63
N SER A 230 -5.42 -42.93 -22.02
CA SER A 230 -6.82 -42.74 -21.62
C SER A 230 -7.66 -42.37 -22.85
N THR A 231 -8.60 -43.25 -23.14
CA THR A 231 -9.59 -43.20 -24.20
C THR A 231 -10.42 -41.92 -24.18
N SER A 232 -10.50 -41.30 -25.34
CA SER A 232 -11.40 -40.21 -25.69
C SER A 232 -12.87 -40.65 -25.62
N CYS A 233 -13.66 -40.00 -24.78
CA CYS A 233 -15.11 -39.96 -24.89
C CYS A 233 -15.54 -38.56 -25.34
N TRP A 234 -16.00 -38.50 -26.58
CA TRP A 234 -16.70 -37.38 -27.17
C TRP A 234 -18.03 -37.16 -26.43
N ILE A 235 -18.18 -36.01 -25.79
CA ILE A 235 -19.51 -35.47 -25.46
C ILE A 235 -19.56 -34.05 -26.00
N THR A 236 -20.28 -33.91 -27.11
CA THR A 236 -20.77 -32.66 -27.67
C THR A 236 -21.85 -32.06 -26.76
N PRO A 237 -21.78 -30.76 -26.40
CA PRO A 237 -22.96 -30.03 -25.98
C PRO A 237 -23.54 -29.32 -27.20
N ASN A 238 -24.71 -29.82 -27.58
CA ASN A 238 -25.55 -29.33 -28.67
C ASN A 238 -26.10 -27.94 -28.30
N TRP A 239 -25.77 -26.93 -29.10
CA TRP A 239 -26.39 -25.61 -29.03
C TRP A 239 -27.85 -25.70 -29.48
N ARG A 240 -28.79 -25.40 -28.59
CA ARG A 240 -30.15 -25.01 -28.97
C ARG A 240 -30.54 -23.69 -28.32
N HIS A 241 -30.79 -22.74 -29.20
CA HIS A 241 -31.43 -21.46 -28.99
C HIS A 241 -32.60 -21.52 -28.00
N THR A 242 -32.57 -20.64 -27.01
CA THR A 242 -33.79 -20.08 -26.42
C THR A 242 -33.61 -18.59 -26.27
N ALA A 243 -34.32 -17.84 -27.11
CA ALA A 243 -34.49 -16.40 -27.00
C ALA A 243 -35.30 -16.06 -25.74
N PRO A 244 -34.98 -14.98 -25.00
CA PRO A 244 -35.91 -14.45 -24.02
C PRO A 244 -36.90 -13.51 -24.72
N ALA A 245 -38.13 -14.02 -24.87
CA ALA A 245 -39.30 -13.24 -25.26
C ALA A 245 -39.60 -12.19 -24.18
N TRP A 246 -39.54 -10.93 -24.57
CA TRP A 246 -40.12 -9.83 -23.82
C TRP A 246 -41.64 -9.91 -23.86
N ARG A 247 -42.29 -10.00 -22.70
CA ARG A 247 -43.66 -9.52 -22.54
C ARG A 247 -43.79 -8.64 -21.29
N PRO A 248 -44.54 -7.54 -21.38
CA PRO A 248 -44.66 -6.54 -20.35
C PRO A 248 -45.67 -6.99 -19.28
N ARG A 249 -45.42 -6.65 -18.01
CA ARG A 249 -46.45 -6.72 -16.97
C ARG A 249 -47.07 -5.33 -16.74
N PRO A 250 -48.40 -5.26 -16.56
CA PRO A 250 -49.16 -4.02 -16.55
C PRO A 250 -49.06 -3.30 -15.21
N ALA A 251 -49.22 -1.98 -15.30
CA ALA A 251 -49.40 -1.07 -14.18
C ALA A 251 -50.77 -1.31 -13.52
N THR A 252 -50.77 -1.38 -12.19
CA THR A 252 -51.98 -1.20 -11.38
C THR A 252 -51.74 -0.08 -10.38
N ILE A 253 -52.66 0.87 -10.37
CA ILE A 253 -52.65 2.13 -9.65
C ILE A 253 -53.31 1.98 -8.26
N SER A 254 -52.71 2.63 -7.25
CA SER A 254 -53.28 3.20 -6.00
C SER A 254 -53.66 2.30 -4.79
N PRO A 255 -53.82 2.85 -3.56
CA PRO A 255 -53.28 4.12 -2.98
C PRO A 255 -52.76 4.02 -1.51
N ALA A 256 -52.10 5.11 -1.08
CA ALA A 256 -52.06 5.70 0.27
C ALA A 256 -51.68 4.84 1.51
N ALA A 257 -50.48 5.09 2.04
CA ALA A 257 -50.20 4.92 3.48
C ALA A 257 -49.28 6.04 4.01
N ARG A 258 -49.66 6.53 5.18
CA ARG A 258 -49.26 7.78 5.83
C ARG A 258 -47.78 7.81 6.21
N ARG A 259 -47.14 8.97 5.94
CA ARG A 259 -45.86 9.37 6.53
C ARG A 259 -46.05 9.66 8.03
N THR A 260 -45.27 9.01 8.88
CA THR A 260 -45.01 9.46 10.26
C THR A 260 -43.63 10.12 10.34
N PRO A 261 -43.46 11.24 11.05
CA PRO A 261 -42.20 11.95 11.13
C PRO A 261 -41.29 11.39 12.24
N ARG A 262 -39.98 11.40 11.97
CA ARG A 262 -38.91 11.20 12.95
C ARG A 262 -38.97 12.29 14.04
N PRO A 263 -38.78 11.97 15.34
CA PRO A 263 -38.57 12.98 16.34
C PRO A 263 -37.10 13.44 16.42
N ASN A 264 -36.99 14.75 16.61
CA ASN A 264 -35.81 15.57 16.68
C ASN A 264 -35.01 15.33 17.98
N ARG A 265 -33.69 15.34 17.87
CA ARG A 265 -32.75 15.50 18.99
C ARG A 265 -32.80 16.96 19.47
N ARG A 266 -33.35 17.22 20.67
CA ARG A 266 -32.91 18.26 21.63
C ARG A 266 -33.86 18.30 22.83
N ASN A 267 -33.27 18.56 24.01
CA ASN A 267 -33.86 18.81 25.33
C ASN A 267 -34.09 17.59 26.24
N LEU A 268 -33.08 17.32 27.09
CA LEU A 268 -33.28 16.75 28.42
C LEU A 268 -32.48 17.61 29.41
N ARG A 269 -33.17 18.60 29.99
CA ARG A 269 -32.79 19.24 31.25
C ARG A 269 -33.25 18.34 32.40
N GLN A 270 -32.37 18.21 33.38
CA GLN A 270 -32.64 18.22 34.82
C GLN A 270 -33.83 17.39 35.33
N HIS A 271 -33.57 16.15 35.73
CA HIS A 271 -34.25 15.55 36.87
C HIS A 271 -33.24 15.02 37.87
N SER A 272 -33.21 15.71 39.01
CA SER A 272 -32.55 15.36 40.25
C SER A 272 -32.97 13.97 40.69
N ALA A 273 -32.01 13.07 40.91
CA ALA A 273 -32.24 11.81 41.58
C ALA A 273 -32.31 12.03 43.10
N PRO A 274 -33.22 11.36 43.84
CA PRO A 274 -33.21 11.40 45.28
C PRO A 274 -32.14 10.46 45.84
N ILE A 275 -31.52 10.95 46.90
CA ILE A 275 -30.66 10.24 47.83
C ILE A 275 -31.45 9.08 48.44
N CYS A 276 -30.93 7.86 48.37
CA CYS A 276 -31.38 6.74 49.19
C CYS A 276 -30.22 6.21 50.02
N CYS A 277 -30.13 6.71 51.26
CA CYS A 277 -29.47 6.07 52.39
C CYS A 277 -30.55 5.58 53.37
N GLY A 278 -30.42 4.36 53.89
CA GLY A 278 -31.13 3.92 55.11
C GLY A 278 -31.93 2.61 54.98
N PRO A 279 -32.03 1.80 56.05
CA PRO A 279 -31.79 0.36 55.97
C PRO A 279 -33.04 -0.52 56.16
N VAL A 280 -32.90 -1.79 55.77
CA VAL A 280 -33.84 -2.91 55.99
C VAL A 280 -35.11 -2.89 55.13
N CYS A 281 -35.04 -3.53 53.96
CA CYS A 281 -36.20 -4.21 53.37
C CYS A 281 -35.72 -5.31 52.38
N PRO A 282 -35.93 -6.60 52.66
CA PRO A 282 -35.78 -7.64 51.64
C PRO A 282 -37.10 -7.73 50.86
N PRO A 283 -37.08 -7.58 49.53
CA PRO A 283 -37.63 -8.67 48.74
C PRO A 283 -36.95 -8.84 47.38
N CYS A 284 -37.10 -10.04 46.80
CA CYS A 284 -37.32 -10.32 45.37
C CYS A 284 -36.85 -11.74 45.03
N ALA A 285 -37.52 -12.74 45.62
CA ALA A 285 -37.34 -14.14 45.25
C ALA A 285 -38.23 -14.57 44.07
N CYS A 286 -39.07 -13.69 43.51
CA CYS A 286 -40.19 -14.10 42.64
C CYS A 286 -39.95 -13.96 41.13
N ARG A 287 -38.74 -13.63 40.67
CA ARG A 287 -38.46 -13.38 39.22
C ARG A 287 -37.35 -14.28 38.68
N ARG A 288 -37.43 -15.60 38.92
CA ARG A 288 -36.36 -16.57 38.61
C ARG A 288 -36.52 -17.38 37.31
N ALA A 289 -37.57 -17.19 36.51
CA ALA A 289 -37.69 -17.81 35.19
C ALA A 289 -37.41 -16.76 34.10
N GLY A 290 -36.16 -16.69 33.62
CA GLY A 290 -35.75 -15.77 32.56
C GLY A 290 -34.61 -14.79 32.91
N LEU A 291 -34.00 -14.91 34.08
CA LEU A 291 -32.78 -14.14 34.38
C LEU A 291 -31.61 -14.64 33.52
N PRO A 292 -30.74 -13.75 33.01
CA PRO A 292 -29.51 -14.15 32.35
C PRO A 292 -28.71 -15.07 33.28
N LYS A 293 -27.87 -15.94 32.69
CA LYS A 293 -26.98 -16.83 33.47
C LYS A 293 -26.27 -16.01 34.58
N PRO A 294 -26.20 -16.53 35.81
CA PRO A 294 -25.65 -15.78 36.95
C PRO A 294 -24.24 -15.24 36.68
N SER A 295 -23.43 -15.97 35.93
CA SER A 295 -22.11 -15.55 35.45
C SER A 295 -22.12 -14.30 34.56
N VAL A 296 -23.08 -14.19 33.64
CA VAL A 296 -23.23 -13.04 32.75
C VAL A 296 -23.63 -11.81 33.57
N THR A 297 -24.56 -11.96 34.51
CA THR A 297 -24.98 -10.85 35.38
C THR A 297 -23.88 -10.40 36.34
N ALA A 298 -23.09 -11.33 36.87
CA ALA A 298 -21.98 -11.03 37.77
C ALA A 298 -20.84 -10.30 37.05
N ARG A 299 -20.52 -10.71 35.82
CA ARG A 299 -19.53 -10.05 34.96
C ARG A 299 -19.93 -8.62 34.62
N HIS A 300 -21.15 -8.41 34.12
CA HIS A 300 -21.64 -7.06 33.80
C HIS A 300 -21.66 -6.16 35.05
N ARG A 301 -21.99 -6.72 36.22
CA ARG A 301 -21.94 -5.99 37.48
C ARG A 301 -20.51 -5.61 37.87
N LEU A 302 -19.56 -6.54 37.77
CA LEU A 302 -18.14 -6.27 38.03
C LEU A 302 -17.63 -5.17 37.11
N HIS A 303 -17.90 -5.28 35.81
CA HIS A 303 -17.51 -4.30 34.81
C HIS A 303 -18.08 -2.91 35.08
N ARG A 304 -19.38 -2.79 35.40
CA ARG A 304 -19.98 -1.49 35.76
C ARG A 304 -19.40 -0.89 37.03
N MET A 305 -18.99 -1.70 38.01
CA MET A 305 -18.30 -1.20 39.20
C MET A 305 -16.92 -0.67 38.82
N ALA A 306 -16.18 -1.39 37.97
CA ALA A 306 -14.84 -1.01 37.55
C ALA A 306 -14.90 0.28 36.72
N GLU A 307 -15.82 0.35 35.76
CA GLU A 307 -16.09 1.54 34.94
C GLU A 307 -16.40 2.77 35.81
N ARG A 308 -17.23 2.64 36.85
CA ARG A 308 -17.53 3.74 37.78
C ARG A 308 -16.29 4.22 38.53
N VAL A 309 -15.43 3.30 38.95
CA VAL A 309 -14.15 3.63 39.60
C VAL A 309 -13.18 4.28 38.61
N ARG A 310 -13.13 3.85 37.35
CA ARG A 310 -12.29 4.50 36.31
C ARG A 310 -12.68 5.96 36.13
N TYR A 311 -13.99 6.25 36.07
CA TYR A 311 -14.48 7.62 35.93
C TYR A 311 -14.37 8.44 37.22
N ASN A 312 -14.39 7.80 38.39
CA ASN A 312 -14.35 8.46 39.69
C ASN A 312 -13.42 7.70 40.65
N PRO A 313 -12.10 7.92 40.57
CA PRO A 313 -11.12 7.21 41.40
C PRO A 313 -11.36 7.39 42.90
N SER A 314 -11.87 8.55 43.34
CA SER A 314 -12.19 8.85 44.74
C SER A 314 -13.22 7.90 45.36
N VAL A 315 -14.00 7.18 44.55
CA VAL A 315 -14.95 6.18 45.04
C VAL A 315 -14.21 5.00 45.69
N MET A 316 -13.00 4.67 45.24
CA MET A 316 -12.18 3.66 45.93
C MET A 316 -11.75 4.15 47.30
N ASP A 317 -11.36 5.42 47.44
CA ASP A 317 -10.95 5.97 48.73
C ASP A 317 -12.08 5.93 49.77
N VAL A 318 -13.31 6.19 49.33
CA VAL A 318 -14.49 6.24 50.22
C VAL A 318 -15.11 4.86 50.48
N ALA A 319 -15.08 3.96 49.49
CA ALA A 319 -15.86 2.72 49.51
C ALA A 319 -15.06 1.45 49.17
N ALA A 320 -13.73 1.47 49.31
CA ALA A 320 -12.85 0.33 49.01
C ALA A 320 -13.37 -0.98 49.60
N LYS A 321 -13.69 -1.02 50.89
CA LYS A 321 -14.14 -2.25 51.57
C LYS A 321 -15.41 -2.83 50.95
N GLN A 322 -16.38 -1.99 50.62
CA GLN A 322 -17.65 -2.40 50.00
C GLN A 322 -17.43 -2.86 48.56
N LEU A 323 -16.57 -2.18 47.81
CA LEU A 323 -16.24 -2.54 46.43
C LEU A 323 -15.47 -3.85 46.36
N HIS A 324 -14.48 -4.05 47.23
CA HIS A 324 -13.71 -5.30 47.32
C HIS A 324 -14.64 -6.49 47.64
N ALA A 325 -15.51 -6.34 48.65
CA ALA A 325 -16.48 -7.37 49.02
C ALA A 325 -17.48 -7.66 47.89
N ALA A 326 -17.92 -6.64 47.16
CA ALA A 326 -18.82 -6.80 46.03
C ALA A 326 -18.14 -7.49 44.84
N ALA A 327 -16.88 -7.16 44.56
CA ALA A 327 -16.08 -7.81 43.51
C ALA A 327 -15.87 -9.30 43.82
N ASP A 328 -15.49 -9.63 45.06
CA ASP A 328 -15.33 -11.01 45.53
C ASP A 328 -16.63 -11.81 45.40
N GLU A 329 -17.77 -11.20 45.74
CA GLU A 329 -19.06 -11.85 45.60
C GLU A 329 -19.45 -12.07 44.13
N CYS A 330 -19.10 -11.13 43.24
CA CYS A 330 -19.26 -11.29 41.80
C CYS A 330 -18.42 -12.46 41.27
N VAL A 331 -17.16 -12.60 41.69
CA VAL A 331 -16.28 -13.73 41.31
C VAL A 331 -16.87 -15.05 41.78
N ARG A 332 -17.22 -15.15 43.06
CA ARG A 332 -17.71 -16.39 43.69
C ARG A 332 -19.05 -16.85 43.12
N ARG A 333 -20.04 -15.95 43.01
CA ARG A 333 -21.36 -16.28 42.44
C ARG A 333 -21.31 -16.48 40.93
N GLY A 334 -20.47 -15.72 40.25
CA GLY A 334 -20.35 -15.72 38.80
C GLY A 334 -19.47 -16.83 38.23
N ARG A 335 -18.66 -17.49 39.08
CA ARG A 335 -17.59 -18.41 38.66
C ARG A 335 -16.72 -17.77 37.55
N LEU A 336 -16.37 -16.49 37.75
CA LEU A 336 -15.72 -15.68 36.71
C LEU A 336 -14.31 -16.16 36.38
N LEU A 337 -13.67 -16.87 37.32
CA LEU A 337 -12.32 -17.40 37.20
C LEU A 337 -12.27 -18.88 36.81
N THR A 338 -13.39 -19.48 36.42
CA THR A 338 -13.40 -20.85 35.91
C THR A 338 -13.12 -20.84 34.40
N PRO A 339 -12.12 -21.59 33.89
CA PRO A 339 -11.88 -21.69 32.47
C PRO A 339 -13.14 -22.27 31.78
N PRO A 340 -13.51 -21.75 30.61
CA PRO A 340 -14.70 -22.21 29.90
C PRO A 340 -14.44 -23.61 29.37
N ARG A 341 -15.52 -24.36 29.19
CA ARG A 341 -15.43 -25.70 28.60
C ARG A 341 -15.20 -25.69 27.09
N THR A 342 -15.45 -24.57 26.42
CA THR A 342 -15.32 -24.44 24.96
C THR A 342 -14.58 -23.14 24.61
N PRO A 343 -13.43 -23.22 23.92
CA PRO A 343 -12.74 -22.04 23.43
C PRO A 343 -13.54 -21.42 22.27
N LYS A 344 -14.03 -20.21 22.46
CA LYS A 344 -14.61 -19.35 21.41
C LYS A 344 -13.85 -18.03 21.42
N ASN A 345 -13.71 -17.35 20.28
CA ASN A 345 -13.00 -16.07 20.19
C ASN A 345 -13.53 -14.99 21.16
N GLU A 346 -14.84 -14.98 21.46
CA GLU A 346 -15.48 -14.12 22.47
C GLU A 346 -14.90 -14.31 23.89
N HIS A 347 -14.25 -15.44 24.12
CA HIS A 347 -13.69 -15.80 25.41
C HIS A 347 -12.42 -15.02 25.76
N ARG A 348 -11.57 -14.72 24.76
CA ARG A 348 -10.33 -13.94 24.96
C ARG A 348 -10.62 -12.56 25.51
N ASN A 349 -11.58 -11.86 24.90
CA ASN A 349 -12.02 -10.53 25.35
C ASN A 349 -12.66 -10.60 26.74
N THR A 350 -13.34 -11.71 27.04
CA THR A 350 -13.96 -11.92 28.34
C THR A 350 -12.93 -12.08 29.46
N ILE A 351 -11.92 -12.95 29.30
CA ILE A 351 -10.88 -13.13 30.34
C ILE A 351 -10.14 -11.82 30.57
N THR A 352 -9.67 -11.18 29.50
CA THR A 352 -8.88 -9.94 29.59
C THR A 352 -9.66 -8.83 30.31
N THR A 353 -10.93 -8.63 29.96
CA THR A 353 -11.80 -7.65 30.64
C THR A 353 -11.99 -8.00 32.12
N VAL A 354 -12.23 -9.27 32.47
CA VAL A 354 -12.39 -9.69 33.87
C VAL A 354 -11.10 -9.47 34.67
N ALA A 355 -9.93 -9.78 34.09
CA ALA A 355 -8.64 -9.55 34.71
C ALA A 355 -8.39 -8.05 34.96
N GLU A 356 -8.65 -7.19 33.98
CA GLU A 356 -8.56 -5.73 34.13
C GLU A 356 -9.53 -5.18 35.19
N ASP A 357 -10.78 -5.67 35.22
CA ASP A 357 -11.77 -5.24 36.20
C ASP A 357 -11.39 -5.70 37.62
N LEU A 358 -10.81 -6.89 37.77
CA LEU A 358 -10.32 -7.41 39.05
C LEU A 358 -9.06 -6.69 39.52
N ALA A 359 -8.14 -6.37 38.62
CA ALA A 359 -6.96 -5.56 38.92
C ALA A 359 -7.34 -4.22 39.54
N GLN A 360 -8.50 -3.66 39.17
CA GLN A 360 -8.97 -2.39 39.70
C GLN A 360 -9.75 -2.52 41.02
N LEU A 361 -10.50 -3.60 41.21
CA LEU A 361 -11.50 -3.71 42.30
C LEU A 361 -11.20 -4.75 43.37
N SER A 362 -10.34 -5.73 43.13
CA SER A 362 -10.13 -6.82 44.08
C SER A 362 -8.95 -6.52 45.00
N ALA A 363 -9.12 -6.84 46.28
CA ALA A 363 -8.02 -6.94 47.25
C ALA A 363 -7.76 -8.39 47.67
N ASN A 364 -8.36 -9.36 46.98
CA ASN A 364 -8.24 -10.77 47.30
C ASN A 364 -7.07 -11.37 46.53
N PRO A 365 -5.93 -11.68 47.19
CA PRO A 365 -4.73 -12.15 46.50
C PRO A 365 -4.95 -13.47 45.75
N LYS A 366 -5.90 -14.31 46.22
CA LYS A 366 -6.23 -15.57 45.55
C LYS A 366 -6.97 -15.34 44.23
N HIS A 367 -7.95 -14.44 44.21
CA HIS A 367 -8.65 -14.10 42.97
C HIS A 367 -7.73 -13.45 41.94
N LEU A 368 -6.80 -12.59 42.38
CA LEU A 368 -5.81 -11.95 41.53
C LEU A 368 -4.81 -12.97 40.96
N ALA A 369 -4.32 -13.92 41.78
CA ALA A 369 -3.45 -15.00 41.32
C ALA A 369 -4.15 -15.95 40.33
N GLU A 370 -5.41 -16.30 40.58
CA GLU A 370 -6.23 -17.10 39.65
C GLU A 370 -6.47 -16.35 38.33
N ALA A 371 -6.63 -15.02 38.35
CA ALA A 371 -6.73 -14.21 37.14
C ALA A 371 -5.41 -14.22 36.33
N CYS A 372 -4.26 -14.13 36.99
CA CYS A 372 -2.94 -14.32 36.34
C CYS A 372 -2.86 -15.70 35.67
N ALA A 373 -3.23 -16.77 36.38
CA ALA A 373 -3.23 -18.13 35.84
C ALA A 373 -4.19 -18.31 34.65
N LEU A 374 -5.32 -17.59 34.58
CA LEU A 374 -6.20 -17.65 33.42
C LEU A 374 -5.62 -16.97 32.19
N LEU A 375 -4.82 -15.91 32.34
CA LEU A 375 -4.19 -15.25 31.20
C LEU A 375 -3.22 -16.17 30.45
N THR A 376 -2.59 -17.13 31.13
CA THR A 376 -1.69 -18.11 30.49
C THR A 376 -2.44 -19.13 29.63
N THR A 377 -3.75 -19.31 29.85
CA THR A 377 -4.60 -20.20 29.04
C THR A 377 -5.04 -19.59 27.72
N LEU A 378 -4.80 -18.29 27.52
CA LEU A 378 -5.10 -17.60 26.27
C LEU A 378 -4.08 -17.98 25.19
N GLU A 379 -4.57 -18.11 23.95
CA GLU A 379 -3.72 -18.35 22.78
C GLU A 379 -2.66 -17.26 22.62
N GLN A 380 -1.47 -17.68 22.16
CA GLN A 380 -0.37 -16.79 21.83
C GLN A 380 -0.75 -15.84 20.66
N PRO A 381 -0.11 -14.67 20.55
CA PRO A 381 -0.36 -13.74 19.44
C PRO A 381 -0.11 -14.41 18.09
N THR A 382 -1.14 -14.45 17.24
CA THR A 382 -1.08 -15.08 15.90
C THR A 382 -0.34 -14.23 14.87
N VAL A 383 -0.12 -12.94 15.15
CA VAL A 383 0.68 -12.05 14.28
C VAL A 383 2.14 -12.53 14.17
N VAL A 384 2.54 -13.53 14.98
CA VAL A 384 3.93 -13.88 15.24
C VAL A 384 4.19 -15.39 15.27
N SER A 385 3.23 -16.23 14.88
CA SER A 385 3.43 -17.69 14.95
C SER A 385 4.48 -18.17 13.92
N ALA A 386 5.62 -18.67 14.39
CA ALA A 386 6.51 -19.54 13.59
C ALA A 386 6.15 -21.02 13.78
N PRO A 387 6.24 -21.82 12.71
CA PRO A 387 7.31 -22.82 12.68
C PRO A 387 8.28 -22.55 11.52
N PRO A 388 9.60 -22.73 11.72
CA PRO A 388 10.59 -22.47 10.68
C PRO A 388 10.52 -23.56 9.60
N SER A 389 10.31 -23.16 8.35
CA SER A 389 11.21 -23.63 7.31
C SER A 389 12.46 -22.72 7.35
N PRO A 390 13.69 -23.24 7.16
CA PRO A 390 14.92 -22.44 7.22
C PRO A 390 15.08 -21.39 6.10
N ARG A 391 14.02 -21.09 5.34
CA ARG A 391 14.07 -20.31 4.11
C ARG A 391 13.09 -19.15 4.05
N LEU A 392 12.30 -18.91 5.09
CA LEU A 392 11.26 -17.88 5.06
C LEU A 392 11.33 -16.96 6.29
N SER A 393 12.14 -15.92 6.19
CA SER A 393 11.96 -14.66 6.92
C SER A 393 10.73 -13.95 6.32
N ARG A 394 9.56 -14.13 6.97
CA ARG A 394 8.27 -13.53 6.57
C ARG A 394 8.11 -12.11 7.11
N ILE A 395 6.96 -11.42 6.90
CA ILE A 395 6.89 -10.01 6.46
C ILE A 395 5.90 -8.89 7.08
N THR A 396 6.15 -7.57 6.85
CA THR A 396 5.46 -6.26 7.01
C THR A 396 6.33 -5.18 6.32
N GLU A 397 5.74 -4.35 5.44
CA GLU A 397 6.36 -3.41 4.48
C GLU A 397 6.39 -1.93 4.93
N GLY A 398 7.51 -1.20 4.75
CA GLY A 398 7.51 0.28 4.74
C GLY A 398 8.33 1.00 5.83
N THR A 399 8.95 2.09 5.43
CA THR A 399 9.86 2.95 6.20
C THR A 399 9.21 3.82 7.28
N ASP A 400 8.09 3.36 7.87
CA ASP A 400 7.45 3.94 9.07
C ASP A 400 6.70 2.88 9.90
N LEU A 401 7.11 1.61 9.76
CA LEU A 401 6.44 0.47 10.34
C LEU A 401 6.66 0.40 11.85
N LEU A 402 5.59 0.73 12.57
CA LEU A 402 5.18 0.15 13.84
C LEU A 402 6.17 -0.95 14.32
N SER A 403 7.05 -0.60 15.27
CA SER A 403 7.86 -1.57 16.02
C SER A 403 7.04 -2.84 16.35
N PRO A 404 7.63 -4.04 16.49
CA PRO A 404 6.90 -5.26 16.89
C PRO A 404 5.79 -5.05 17.94
N VAL A 405 6.09 -4.20 18.92
CA VAL A 405 5.19 -3.67 19.95
C VAL A 405 3.93 -3.01 19.38
N ARG A 406 4.09 -2.10 18.42
CA ARG A 406 3.01 -1.39 17.72
C ARG A 406 2.17 -2.30 16.80
N LEU A 407 2.74 -3.37 16.25
CA LEU A 407 1.96 -4.37 15.49
C LEU A 407 1.03 -5.17 16.41
N LEU A 408 1.51 -5.54 17.61
CA LEU A 408 0.66 -6.12 18.66
C LEU A 408 -0.45 -5.14 19.10
N GLU A 409 -0.17 -3.84 19.12
CA GLU A 409 -1.15 -2.78 19.40
C GLU A 409 -2.23 -2.68 18.33
N ARG A 410 -1.82 -2.51 17.07
CA ARG A 410 -2.72 -2.38 15.91
C ARG A 410 -3.70 -3.56 15.79
N ASN A 411 -3.22 -4.78 16.03
CA ASN A 411 -4.03 -5.98 15.96
C ASN A 411 -4.75 -6.32 17.28
N SER A 412 -4.68 -5.45 18.30
CA SER A 412 -5.26 -5.68 19.64
C SER A 412 -4.81 -6.98 20.31
N GLN A 413 -3.64 -7.51 19.94
CA GLN A 413 -3.11 -8.76 20.49
C GLN A 413 -2.36 -8.54 21.82
N HIS A 414 -1.93 -7.31 22.10
CA HIS A 414 -1.34 -6.86 23.38
C HIS A 414 -2.30 -6.91 24.60
N ARG A 415 -3.61 -7.11 24.39
CA ARG A 415 -4.64 -7.06 25.45
C ARG A 415 -4.37 -8.02 26.62
N ARG A 416 -3.78 -9.19 26.35
CA ARG A 416 -3.39 -10.14 27.39
C ARG A 416 -2.37 -9.54 28.35
N ILE A 417 -1.36 -8.88 27.81
CA ILE A 417 -0.26 -8.26 28.55
C ILE A 417 -0.73 -7.01 29.26
N ALA A 418 -1.57 -6.19 28.60
CA ALA A 418 -2.16 -5.02 29.22
C ALA A 418 -2.96 -5.39 30.48
N ALA A 419 -3.71 -6.49 30.43
CA ALA A 419 -4.40 -7.03 31.60
C ALA A 419 -3.43 -7.55 32.68
N LEU A 420 -2.34 -8.22 32.29
CA LEU A 420 -1.30 -8.65 33.23
C LEU A 420 -0.62 -7.45 33.90
N LEU A 421 -0.40 -6.38 33.15
CA LEU A 421 0.22 -5.16 33.63
C LEU A 421 -0.69 -4.42 34.63
N ALA A 422 -2.00 -4.37 34.35
CA ALA A 422 -2.98 -3.88 35.29
C ALA A 422 -2.96 -4.71 36.59
N LEU A 423 -2.91 -6.05 36.50
CA LEU A 423 -2.81 -6.93 37.66
C LEU A 423 -1.51 -6.66 38.44
N ALA A 424 -0.37 -6.49 37.77
CA ALA A 424 0.91 -6.18 38.41
C ALA A 424 0.93 -4.80 39.12
N GLY A 425 0.09 -3.87 38.67
CA GLY A 425 -0.10 -2.56 39.31
C GLY A 425 -0.95 -2.60 40.58
N ASN A 426 -1.71 -3.67 40.82
CA ASN A 426 -2.51 -3.81 42.04
C ASN A 426 -1.62 -4.26 43.22
N PRO A 427 -1.61 -3.53 44.36
CA PRO A 427 -0.73 -3.81 45.49
C PRO A 427 -1.03 -5.14 46.21
N HIS A 428 -2.21 -5.72 46.00
CA HIS A 428 -2.62 -6.99 46.56
C HIS A 428 -2.33 -8.19 45.64
N THR A 429 -1.88 -7.95 44.40
CA THR A 429 -1.51 -9.04 43.49
C THR A 429 -0.19 -9.68 43.95
N PRO A 430 -0.16 -11.00 44.20
CA PRO A 430 1.08 -11.68 44.54
C PRO A 430 2.09 -11.57 43.39
N ARG A 431 3.27 -11.00 43.66
CA ARG A 431 4.34 -10.87 42.64
C ARG A 431 4.73 -12.22 42.04
N THR A 432 4.73 -13.28 42.87
CA THR A 432 5.01 -14.65 42.44
C THR A 432 4.05 -15.12 41.35
N ALA A 433 2.75 -14.83 41.50
CA ALA A 433 1.74 -15.20 40.51
C ALA A 433 1.97 -14.49 39.18
N VAL A 434 2.37 -13.21 39.18
CA VAL A 434 2.70 -12.48 37.93
C VAL A 434 3.97 -13.05 37.29
N THR A 435 5.03 -13.28 38.06
CA THR A 435 6.30 -13.82 37.53
C THR A 435 6.14 -15.23 36.96
N GLU A 436 5.27 -16.06 37.54
CA GLU A 436 4.96 -17.40 37.03
C GLU A 436 4.23 -17.38 35.68
N THR A 437 3.58 -16.26 35.32
CA THR A 437 2.94 -16.12 33.99
C THR A 437 3.90 -15.71 32.88
N LEU A 438 5.02 -15.05 33.20
CA LEU A 438 5.94 -14.50 32.20
C LEU A 438 6.51 -15.56 31.24
N PRO A 439 6.90 -16.77 31.69
CA PRO A 439 7.39 -17.82 30.78
C PRO A 439 6.36 -18.33 29.77
N ALA A 440 5.06 -18.09 30.00
CA ALA A 440 3.99 -18.46 29.08
C ALA A 440 3.68 -17.34 28.04
N LEU A 441 4.29 -16.16 28.20
CA LEU A 441 4.18 -15.06 27.25
C LEU A 441 5.09 -15.28 26.04
N HIS A 442 4.66 -14.71 24.92
CA HIS A 442 5.45 -14.70 23.70
C HIS A 442 6.61 -13.70 23.83
N PRO A 443 7.80 -13.94 23.22
CA PRO A 443 8.94 -13.02 23.25
C PRO A 443 8.60 -11.55 22.98
N LEU A 444 7.81 -11.26 21.94
CA LEU A 444 7.34 -9.89 21.67
C LEU A 444 6.47 -9.29 22.77
N GLU A 445 5.71 -10.12 23.48
CA GLU A 445 4.91 -9.62 24.59
C GLU A 445 5.80 -9.22 25.78
N LEU A 446 6.92 -9.92 25.98
CA LEU A 446 7.95 -9.55 26.96
C LEU A 446 8.66 -8.25 26.55
N SER A 447 9.01 -8.11 25.27
CA SER A 447 9.52 -6.84 24.72
C SER A 447 8.51 -5.70 24.89
N TRP A 448 7.21 -5.95 24.64
CA TRP A 448 6.16 -4.96 24.84
C TRP A 448 6.12 -4.43 26.27
N ILE A 449 6.32 -5.28 27.29
CA ILE A 449 6.47 -4.86 28.70
C ILE A 449 7.67 -3.92 28.85
N GLY A 450 8.81 -4.24 28.24
CA GLY A 450 10.01 -3.40 28.26
C GLY A 450 9.78 -1.97 27.75
N HIS A 451 8.84 -1.79 26.82
CA HIS A 451 8.51 -0.49 26.22
C HIS A 451 7.46 0.33 26.99
N GLN A 452 6.79 -0.24 28.00
CA GLN A 452 5.75 0.47 28.74
C GLN A 452 6.33 1.28 29.91
N SER A 453 6.28 2.61 29.81
CA SER A 453 6.78 3.52 30.86
C SER A 453 6.06 3.43 32.22
N HIS A 454 4.90 2.78 32.27
CA HIS A 454 4.08 2.67 33.47
C HIS A 454 4.17 1.28 34.12
N ALA A 455 5.04 0.39 33.62
CA ALA A 455 5.22 -0.90 34.25
C ALA A 455 6.09 -0.80 35.51
N PRO A 456 5.77 -1.58 36.57
CA PRO A 456 6.61 -1.58 37.77
C PRO A 456 8.05 -2.03 37.46
N ASP A 457 9.07 -1.40 38.06
CA ASP A 457 10.50 -1.70 37.83
C ASP A 457 10.85 -3.18 38.01
N TRP A 458 10.24 -3.84 38.99
CA TRP A 458 10.44 -5.26 39.26
C TRP A 458 9.93 -6.15 38.11
N LEU A 459 8.84 -5.72 37.45
CA LEU A 459 8.26 -6.42 36.31
C LEU A 459 9.10 -6.21 35.05
N HIS A 460 9.60 -4.98 34.84
CA HIS A 460 10.59 -4.71 33.77
C HIS A 460 11.81 -5.61 33.91
N THR A 461 12.38 -5.70 35.11
CA THR A 461 13.55 -6.55 35.39
C THR A 461 13.26 -8.03 35.12
N ALA A 462 12.09 -8.52 35.58
CA ALA A 462 11.69 -9.90 35.38
C ALA A 462 11.40 -10.24 33.90
N ALA A 463 10.75 -9.33 33.16
CA ALA A 463 10.47 -9.51 31.74
C ALA A 463 11.75 -9.42 30.89
N ALA A 464 12.65 -8.48 31.18
CA ALA A 464 13.92 -8.33 30.48
C ALA A 464 14.83 -9.57 30.63
N ALA A 465 14.76 -10.27 31.76
CA ALA A 465 15.50 -11.53 31.96
C ALA A 465 15.01 -12.69 31.06
N LEU A 466 13.82 -12.57 30.49
CA LEU A 466 13.19 -13.58 29.62
C LEU A 466 13.03 -13.12 28.17
N ALA A 467 13.24 -11.83 27.88
CA ALA A 467 13.11 -11.26 26.55
C ALA A 467 14.31 -11.67 25.66
N PRO A 468 14.10 -11.84 24.34
CA PRO A 468 15.19 -12.09 23.40
C PRO A 468 16.13 -10.88 23.30
N ALA A 469 17.36 -11.11 22.83
CA ALA A 469 18.35 -10.04 22.66
C ALA A 469 17.99 -9.06 21.52
N ASP A 470 17.23 -9.53 20.52
CA ASP A 470 16.71 -8.73 19.42
C ASP A 470 15.20 -8.95 19.28
N ASP A 471 14.44 -7.88 19.45
CA ASP A 471 12.98 -7.86 19.36
C ASP A 471 12.46 -8.13 17.94
N THR A 472 13.33 -8.05 16.93
CA THR A 472 12.98 -8.20 15.51
C THR A 472 13.14 -9.62 14.97
N GLU A 473 13.92 -10.49 15.64
CA GLU A 473 14.17 -11.87 15.19
C GLU A 473 12.91 -12.74 15.14
N THR A 474 11.87 -12.37 15.89
CA THR A 474 10.63 -13.15 16.00
C THR A 474 9.51 -12.63 15.11
N VAL A 475 9.66 -11.46 14.48
CA VAL A 475 8.60 -10.85 13.68
C VAL A 475 8.79 -11.17 12.22
N LEU A 476 7.71 -11.66 11.62
CA LEU A 476 7.60 -11.72 10.19
C LEU A 476 7.54 -10.23 9.67
N ARG A 477 8.63 -9.64 9.09
CA ARG A 477 8.71 -8.33 8.32
C ARG A 477 9.37 -8.28 6.86
N LEU A 478 8.82 -7.51 5.88
CA LEU A 478 9.23 -7.40 4.44
C LEU A 478 10.60 -6.80 4.52
N LEU A 479 11.56 -7.42 3.84
CA LEU A 479 12.87 -6.82 3.80
C LEU A 479 12.76 -5.53 3.01
N THR A 480 13.19 -4.44 3.63
CA THR A 480 13.43 -3.20 2.91
C THR A 480 14.57 -3.43 1.92
N ASP A 481 14.65 -2.60 0.89
CA ASP A 481 15.73 -2.78 -0.08
C ASP A 481 17.12 -2.64 0.57
N ASP A 482 17.28 -1.82 1.62
CA ASP A 482 18.55 -1.68 2.35
C ASP A 482 18.95 -2.95 3.13
N GLU A 483 17.99 -3.82 3.40
CA GLU A 483 18.20 -5.12 4.03
C GLU A 483 18.40 -6.21 2.99
N LEU A 484 17.68 -6.12 1.87
CA LEU A 484 17.93 -6.94 0.69
C LEU A 484 19.36 -6.76 0.18
N ASP A 485 19.90 -5.54 0.21
CA ASP A 485 21.31 -5.25 -0.11
C ASP A 485 22.31 -6.03 0.75
N ARG A 486 21.93 -6.35 2.00
CA ARG A 486 22.79 -7.12 2.93
C ARG A 486 22.58 -8.63 2.77
N HIS A 487 21.56 -9.05 2.02
CA HIS A 487 21.29 -10.45 1.76
C HIS A 487 22.20 -10.96 0.63
N PRO A 488 22.79 -12.17 0.75
CA PRO A 488 23.67 -12.72 -0.30
C PRO A 488 22.94 -12.96 -1.63
N ASP A 489 21.63 -13.18 -1.59
CA ASP A 489 20.78 -13.35 -2.78
C ASP A 489 19.42 -12.67 -2.56
N PRO A 490 19.27 -11.38 -2.88
CA PRO A 490 18.00 -10.67 -2.71
C PRO A 490 16.92 -11.20 -3.67
N CYS A 491 17.29 -11.70 -4.84
CA CYS A 491 16.35 -12.24 -5.82
C CYS A 491 15.66 -13.52 -5.31
N ALA A 492 16.42 -14.44 -4.71
CA ALA A 492 15.82 -15.63 -4.10
C ALA A 492 14.83 -15.29 -2.98
N VAL A 493 15.08 -14.20 -2.25
CA VAL A 493 14.16 -13.70 -1.22
C VAL A 493 12.86 -13.22 -1.88
N LEU A 494 12.93 -12.37 -2.91
CA LEU A 494 11.74 -11.92 -3.65
C LEU A 494 10.95 -13.11 -4.23
N GLN A 495 11.64 -14.10 -4.80
CA GLN A 495 11.01 -15.32 -5.33
C GLN A 495 10.31 -16.12 -4.22
N SER A 496 10.93 -16.24 -3.04
CA SER A 496 10.30 -16.92 -1.90
C SER A 496 8.99 -16.26 -1.45
N TRP A 497 8.84 -14.95 -1.68
CA TRP A 497 7.60 -14.23 -1.37
C TRP A 497 6.50 -14.55 -2.38
N LEU A 498 6.84 -14.73 -3.66
CA LEU A 498 5.91 -15.15 -4.71
C LEU A 498 5.47 -16.61 -4.53
N ASP A 499 6.39 -17.47 -4.08
CA ASP A 499 6.14 -18.91 -3.89
C ASP A 499 5.36 -19.20 -2.59
N ALA A 500 5.21 -18.21 -1.70
CA ALA A 500 4.52 -18.38 -0.44
C ALA A 500 2.99 -18.51 -0.65
N PRO A 501 2.33 -19.53 -0.06
CA PRO A 501 0.89 -19.69 -0.20
C PRO A 501 0.12 -18.56 0.50
N GLU A 502 -1.01 -18.13 -0.09
CA GLU A 502 -1.88 -17.06 0.44
C GLU A 502 -2.47 -17.35 1.84
N THR A 503 -2.29 -18.58 2.35
CA THR A 503 -2.99 -19.15 3.50
C THR A 503 -2.65 -18.52 4.85
N ASP A 504 -1.66 -17.63 4.92
CA ASP A 504 -1.17 -17.11 6.21
C ASP A 504 -1.77 -15.77 6.64
N GLY A 505 -2.67 -15.18 5.83
CA GLY A 505 -3.59 -14.10 6.23
C GLY A 505 -2.95 -12.78 6.70
N LEU A 506 -1.61 -12.69 6.75
CA LEU A 506 -0.87 -11.52 7.22
C LEU A 506 -0.72 -10.45 6.13
N TRP A 507 -0.52 -10.83 4.87
CA TRP A 507 -0.62 -9.92 3.73
C TRP A 507 -1.52 -10.48 2.65
N THR A 508 -2.09 -9.55 1.89
CA THR A 508 -2.74 -9.90 0.64
C THR A 508 -1.67 -10.11 -0.43
N SER A 509 -1.94 -10.95 -1.43
CA SER A 509 -1.07 -11.13 -2.60
C SER A 509 -0.76 -9.78 -3.26
N SER A 510 -1.71 -8.85 -3.19
CA SER A 510 -1.55 -7.48 -3.67
C SER A 510 -0.45 -6.69 -2.94
N ASP A 511 -0.27 -6.88 -1.63
CA ASP A 511 0.81 -6.24 -0.87
C ASP A 511 2.18 -6.83 -1.27
N VAL A 512 2.25 -8.14 -1.44
CA VAL A 512 3.47 -8.82 -1.92
C VAL A 512 3.85 -8.32 -3.32
N TYR A 513 2.88 -8.24 -4.23
CA TYR A 513 3.11 -7.73 -5.58
C TYR A 513 3.59 -6.29 -5.57
N ARG A 514 2.99 -5.43 -4.73
CA ARG A 514 3.44 -4.05 -4.56
C ARG A 514 4.88 -3.98 -4.06
N ALA A 515 5.22 -4.78 -3.05
CA ALA A 515 6.56 -4.78 -2.47
C ALA A 515 7.62 -5.22 -3.49
N ILE A 516 7.31 -6.25 -4.27
CA ILE A 516 8.19 -6.70 -5.36
C ILE A 516 8.33 -5.61 -6.42
N LEU A 517 7.23 -4.99 -6.85
CA LEU A 517 7.25 -3.93 -7.86
C LEU A 517 8.06 -2.71 -7.39
N ASN A 518 8.04 -2.39 -6.10
CA ASN A 518 8.77 -1.25 -5.55
C ASN A 518 10.25 -1.56 -5.23
N SER A 519 10.65 -2.83 -5.19
CA SER A 519 12.00 -3.23 -4.80
C SER A 519 13.02 -2.96 -5.91
N ARG A 520 14.18 -2.36 -5.63
CA ARG A 520 15.28 -2.22 -6.60
C ARG A 520 15.86 -3.54 -7.11
N HIS A 521 15.57 -4.66 -6.43
CA HIS A 521 16.08 -5.99 -6.75
C HIS A 521 15.12 -6.84 -7.59
N HIS A 522 13.96 -6.30 -7.99
CA HIS A 522 13.08 -7.04 -8.89
C HIS A 522 13.76 -7.29 -10.24
N THR A 523 13.39 -8.40 -10.87
CA THR A 523 13.92 -8.79 -12.18
C THR A 523 12.74 -9.03 -13.11
N LEU A 524 13.00 -9.09 -14.41
CA LEU A 524 11.96 -9.47 -15.38
C LEU A 524 11.32 -10.83 -15.03
N HIS A 525 12.07 -11.76 -14.45
CA HIS A 525 11.53 -13.04 -13.98
C HIS A 525 10.46 -12.85 -12.91
N HIS A 526 10.68 -11.96 -11.94
CA HIS A 526 9.68 -11.62 -10.93
C HIS A 526 8.47 -10.95 -11.56
N LEU A 527 8.70 -9.94 -12.42
CA LEU A 527 7.61 -9.21 -13.10
C LEU A 527 6.72 -10.14 -13.92
N ARG A 528 7.30 -11.11 -14.64
CA ARG A 528 6.56 -12.06 -15.48
C ARG A 528 5.60 -12.96 -14.71
N GLN A 529 5.81 -13.15 -13.40
CA GLN A 529 4.93 -13.96 -12.54
C GLN A 529 3.77 -13.14 -11.96
N LEU A 530 3.90 -11.81 -11.92
CA LEU A 530 2.86 -10.92 -11.38
C LEU A 530 1.67 -10.82 -12.34
N PRO A 531 0.46 -10.55 -11.82
CA PRO A 531 -0.68 -10.21 -12.66
C PRO A 531 -0.40 -8.99 -13.53
N ALA A 532 -0.74 -9.05 -14.82
CA ALA A 532 -0.47 -7.97 -15.76
C ALA A 532 -1.15 -6.65 -15.34
N ASP A 533 -2.35 -6.71 -14.74
CA ASP A 533 -3.04 -5.53 -14.26
C ASP A 533 -2.28 -4.83 -13.12
N GLU A 534 -1.68 -5.59 -12.20
CA GLU A 534 -0.90 -5.02 -11.10
C GLU A 534 0.37 -4.32 -11.62
N VAL A 535 1.10 -4.97 -12.54
CA VAL A 535 2.34 -4.42 -13.15
C VAL A 535 2.05 -3.15 -13.96
N LEU A 536 0.94 -3.12 -14.71
CA LEU A 536 0.65 -2.04 -15.65
C LEU A 536 -0.09 -0.84 -15.05
N THR A 537 -0.78 -1.02 -13.91
CA THR A 537 -1.73 -0.01 -13.42
C THR A 537 -1.39 0.59 -12.06
N ARG A 538 -0.65 -0.14 -11.20
CA ARG A 538 -0.45 0.28 -9.82
C ARG A 538 0.89 0.95 -9.55
N THR A 539 1.93 0.45 -10.18
CA THR A 539 3.27 1.04 -10.07
C THR A 539 3.44 2.03 -11.21
N GLU A 540 4.24 3.07 -10.99
CA GLU A 540 4.65 3.97 -12.04
C GLU A 540 4.98 3.16 -13.32
N PRO A 541 4.26 3.35 -14.43
CA PRO A 541 4.36 2.48 -15.61
C PRO A 541 5.78 2.32 -16.18
N HIS A 542 6.73 3.16 -15.76
CA HIS A 542 8.15 3.10 -16.09
C HIS A 542 8.79 1.70 -15.95
N ILE A 543 8.31 0.84 -15.04
CA ILE A 543 8.85 -0.52 -14.89
C ILE A 543 8.46 -1.42 -16.08
N ALA A 544 7.22 -1.31 -16.55
CA ALA A 544 6.71 -2.14 -17.62
C ALA A 544 7.07 -1.60 -19.02
N LEU A 545 7.19 -0.27 -19.15
CA LEU A 545 7.38 0.42 -20.43
C LEU A 545 8.58 -0.09 -21.25
N PRO A 546 9.80 -0.26 -20.69
CA PRO A 546 10.94 -0.77 -21.46
C PRO A 546 10.68 -2.14 -22.07
N HIS A 547 10.00 -3.02 -21.33
CA HIS A 547 9.65 -4.36 -21.78
C HIS A 547 8.58 -4.34 -22.88
N LEU A 548 7.56 -3.49 -22.74
CA LEU A 548 6.54 -3.32 -23.78
C LEU A 548 7.12 -2.72 -25.07
N LEU A 549 7.96 -1.69 -24.95
CA LEU A 549 8.63 -1.07 -26.11
C LEU A 549 9.54 -2.05 -26.83
N THR A 550 10.32 -2.83 -26.08
CA THR A 550 11.18 -3.89 -26.65
C THR A 550 10.34 -4.96 -27.35
N GLN A 551 9.21 -5.35 -26.76
CA GLN A 551 8.39 -6.45 -27.27
C GLN A 551 7.56 -6.04 -28.49
N CYS A 552 6.99 -4.84 -28.48
CA CYS A 552 6.16 -4.34 -29.58
C CYS A 552 7.01 -3.75 -30.72
N GLY A 553 8.12 -3.06 -30.41
CA GLY A 553 8.98 -2.42 -31.41
C GLY A 553 8.19 -1.50 -32.35
N THR A 554 8.58 -1.46 -33.62
CA THR A 554 7.90 -0.70 -34.69
C THR A 554 6.74 -1.48 -35.34
N GLN A 555 6.37 -2.65 -34.82
CA GLN A 555 5.35 -3.50 -35.45
C GLN A 555 3.94 -3.07 -35.00
N PRO A 556 3.12 -2.44 -35.87
CA PRO A 556 1.80 -1.92 -35.47
C PRO A 556 0.85 -3.02 -35.01
N GLU A 557 0.97 -4.23 -35.55
CA GLU A 557 0.16 -5.40 -35.15
C GLU A 557 0.35 -5.77 -33.68
N ARG A 558 1.57 -5.66 -33.16
CA ARG A 558 1.86 -5.94 -31.75
C ARG A 558 1.26 -4.87 -30.82
N TRP A 559 1.22 -3.61 -31.25
CA TRP A 559 0.55 -2.55 -30.52
C TRP A 559 -0.97 -2.76 -30.46
N HIS A 560 -1.60 -3.16 -31.58
CA HIS A 560 -3.02 -3.52 -31.59
C HIS A 560 -3.30 -4.75 -30.72
N ALA A 561 -2.42 -5.75 -30.75
CA ALA A 561 -2.52 -6.92 -29.88
C ALA A 561 -2.43 -6.52 -28.40
N LEU A 562 -1.55 -5.58 -28.03
CA LEU A 562 -1.48 -5.03 -26.68
C LEU A 562 -2.78 -4.32 -26.29
N LEU A 563 -3.32 -3.44 -27.15
CA LEU A 563 -4.58 -2.77 -26.89
C LEU A 563 -5.72 -3.76 -26.64
N LYS A 564 -5.82 -4.80 -27.48
CA LYS A 564 -6.82 -5.87 -27.35
C LYS A 564 -6.62 -6.68 -26.09
N ALA A 565 -5.38 -7.02 -25.76
CA ALA A 565 -5.04 -7.74 -24.55
C ALA A 565 -5.51 -6.94 -23.33
N LEU A 566 -5.23 -5.64 -23.27
CA LEU A 566 -5.61 -4.76 -22.16
C LEU A 566 -7.12 -4.48 -22.02
N ASP A 567 -7.98 -4.96 -22.91
CA ASP A 567 -9.45 -4.91 -22.81
C ASP A 567 -10.02 -6.07 -21.94
N TYR A 568 -9.27 -6.53 -20.93
CA TYR A 568 -9.70 -7.62 -20.03
C TYR A 568 -11.06 -7.33 -19.38
N GLY A 569 -11.95 -8.34 -19.39
CA GLY A 569 -13.26 -8.29 -18.76
C GLY A 569 -13.22 -8.41 -17.22
N PRO A 570 -14.35 -8.16 -16.53
CA PRO A 570 -14.44 -8.21 -15.06
C PRO A 570 -14.22 -9.58 -14.41
N THR A 571 -14.22 -10.66 -15.19
CA THR A 571 -14.39 -12.03 -14.65
C THR A 571 -13.31 -13.02 -15.06
N ASP A 572 -12.38 -12.65 -15.94
CA ASP A 572 -11.46 -13.63 -16.50
C ASP A 572 -10.11 -13.60 -15.79
N GLU A 573 -9.57 -14.80 -15.62
CA GLU A 573 -8.23 -15.12 -15.13
C GLU A 573 -7.26 -13.99 -15.38
N LYS A 574 -6.73 -13.40 -14.30
CA LYS A 574 -5.71 -12.38 -14.40
C LYS A 574 -4.51 -13.01 -15.08
N ILE A 575 -4.32 -12.71 -16.37
CA ILE A 575 -3.14 -13.19 -17.05
C ILE A 575 -1.91 -12.62 -16.37
N THR A 576 -0.82 -13.39 -16.33
CA THR A 576 0.43 -12.87 -15.82
C THR A 576 1.05 -11.92 -16.83
N PHE A 577 1.91 -11.02 -16.37
CA PHE A 577 2.67 -10.15 -17.27
C PHE A 577 3.55 -10.95 -18.23
N GLY A 578 4.04 -12.13 -17.82
CA GLY A 578 4.75 -13.04 -18.71
C GLY A 578 3.88 -13.57 -19.84
N GLN A 579 2.67 -14.02 -19.53
CA GLN A 579 1.69 -14.45 -20.54
C GLN A 579 1.32 -13.32 -21.50
N LEU A 580 1.21 -12.08 -21.01
CA LEU A 580 1.00 -10.90 -21.86
C LEU A 580 2.15 -10.75 -22.87
N LEU A 581 3.40 -10.71 -22.39
CA LEU A 581 4.56 -10.54 -23.25
C LEU A 581 4.67 -11.66 -24.28
N ASP A 582 4.44 -12.91 -23.88
CA ASP A 582 4.51 -14.07 -24.77
C ASP A 582 3.42 -14.03 -25.86
N THR A 583 2.24 -13.52 -25.53
CA THR A 583 1.15 -13.28 -26.49
C THR A 583 1.52 -12.24 -27.53
N LEU A 584 2.26 -11.19 -27.13
CA LEU A 584 2.79 -10.17 -28.04
C LEU A 584 3.93 -10.71 -28.91
N SER A 585 4.75 -11.62 -28.39
CA SER A 585 5.82 -12.29 -29.16
C SER A 585 5.29 -13.24 -30.22
N SER A 586 4.19 -13.94 -29.91
CA SER A 586 3.64 -15.01 -30.76
C SER A 586 2.81 -14.50 -31.94
N GLN A 587 2.63 -13.18 -32.09
CA GLN A 587 1.96 -12.64 -33.26
C GLN A 587 2.83 -12.86 -34.50
N PRO A 588 2.31 -13.53 -35.55
CA PRO A 588 3.08 -13.85 -36.73
C PRO A 588 3.54 -12.57 -37.42
N GLU A 589 4.81 -12.54 -37.87
CA GLU A 589 5.25 -11.51 -38.79
C GLU A 589 4.37 -11.59 -40.04
N PRO A 590 3.78 -10.46 -40.50
CA PRO A 590 3.02 -10.46 -41.73
C PRO A 590 3.94 -10.94 -42.86
N ILE A 591 3.55 -12.05 -43.48
CA ILE A 591 4.24 -12.61 -44.66
C ILE A 591 4.28 -11.49 -45.69
N ALA A 592 5.48 -10.99 -46.00
CA ALA A 592 5.65 -9.95 -47.01
C ALA A 592 5.01 -10.43 -48.32
N PRO A 593 4.15 -9.62 -48.97
CA PRO A 593 3.64 -9.98 -50.28
C PRO A 593 4.83 -10.10 -51.24
N ALA A 594 4.97 -11.28 -51.84
CA ALA A 594 6.03 -11.64 -52.77
C ALA A 594 5.92 -10.90 -54.11
#